data_AF-A0A4Y1N177-F1
#
_entry.id   AF-A0A4Y1N177-F1
#
_cell.length_a   1.000
_cell.length_b   1.000
_cell.length_c   1.000
_cell.angle_alpha   90.00
_cell.angle_beta   90.00
_cell.angle_gamma   90.00
#
_symmetry.space_group_name_H-M   'P 1'
#
loop_
_entity.id
_entity.type
_entity.pdbx_description
1 polymer ?
#
loop_
_entity_poly.entity_id
_entity_poly.type
_entity_poly.pdbx_seq_one_letter_code
_entity_poly.pdbx_strand_id
1 'polypeptide(L)' 'MARTNPLGVRVTPEIKEALERAARDDDRSVSSMVERILSVWLRERGYLPQPAE' A
#
# COMPACT_ATOMS: atom_id res chain seq x y z
N MET A 1 2.47 -6.40 16.94
CA MET A 1 2.02 -5.36 16.00
C MET A 1 2.88 -4.13 16.21
N ALA A 2 3.75 -3.78 15.26
CA ALA A 2 4.55 -2.57 15.34
C ALA A 2 3.62 -1.34 15.38
N ARG A 3 4.02 -0.26 16.06
CA ARG A 3 3.26 1.00 16.08
C ARG A 3 3.23 1.57 14.66
N THR A 4 2.09 1.46 13.99
CA THR A 4 1.86 2.05 12.68
C THR A 4 1.28 3.45 12.84
N ASN A 5 1.80 4.42 12.09
CA ASN A 5 1.19 5.74 12.02
C ASN A 5 -0.03 5.67 11.10
N PRO A 6 -1.21 6.16 11.51
CA PRO A 6 -2.40 6.11 10.67
C PRO A 6 -2.24 7.01 9.45
N LEU A 7 -2.58 6.48 8.27
CA LEU A 7 -2.63 7.24 7.02
C LEU A 7 -4.09 7.45 6.61
N GLY A 8 -4.61 8.67 6.77
CA GLY A 8 -5.96 9.04 6.35
C GLY A 8 -6.00 9.47 4.87
N VAL A 9 -6.30 8.55 3.95
CA VAL A 9 -6.42 8.85 2.51
C VAL A 9 -7.89 8.86 2.08
N ARG A 10 -8.26 9.88 1.30
CA ARG A 10 -9.52 9.89 0.55
C ARG A 10 -9.23 9.52 -0.89
N VAL A 11 -10.01 8.57 -1.42
CA VAL A 11 -9.93 8.11 -2.81
C VAL A 11 -11.32 8.13 -3.43
N THR A 12 -11.39 8.14 -4.76
CA THR A 12 -12.66 7.97 -5.47
C THR A 12 -13.21 6.55 -5.25
N PRO A 13 -14.53 6.33 -5.43
CA PRO A 13 -15.12 4.99 -5.33
C PRO A 13 -14.47 3.97 -6.27
N GLU A 14 -14.20 4.37 -7.52
CA GLU A 14 -13.55 3.51 -8.53
C GLU A 14 -12.17 3.01 -8.08
N ILE A 15 -11.35 3.89 -7.49
CA ILE A 15 -10.04 3.52 -6.96
C ILE A 15 -10.18 2.54 -5.80
N LYS A 16 -11.17 2.77 -4.91
CA LYS A 16 -11.41 1.87 -3.77
C LYS A 16 -11.81 0.47 -4.24
N GLU A 17 -12.73 0.36 -5.18
CA GLU A 17 -13.19 -0.93 -5.71
C GLU A 17 -12.07 -1.68 -6.45
N ALA A 18 -11.25 -0.96 -7.23
CA ALA A 18 -10.09 -1.56 -7.88
C ALA A 18 -9.06 -2.07 -6.86
N LEU A 19 -8.78 -1.28 -5.82
CA LEU A 19 -7.87 -1.64 -4.74
C LEU A 19 -8.35 -2.86 -3.94
N GLU A 20 -9.65 -2.93 -3.62
CA GLU A 20 -10.26 -4.06 -2.91
C GLU A 20 -10.15 -5.37 -3.72
N ARG A 21 -10.40 -5.31 -5.03
CA ARG A 21 -10.21 -6.46 -5.93
C ARG A 21 -8.74 -6.89 -5.98
N ALA A 22 -7.82 -5.95 -6.22
CA ALA A 22 -6.39 -6.26 -6.27
C ALA A 22 -5.87 -6.87 -4.96
N ALA A 23 -6.33 -6.36 -3.81
CA ALA A 23 -5.97 -6.91 -2.50
C ALA A 23 -6.48 -8.35 -2.32
N ARG A 24 -7.72 -8.63 -2.74
CA ARG A 24 -8.30 -9.98 -2.73
C ARG A 24 -7.53 -10.94 -3.63
N ASP A 25 -7.15 -10.51 -4.83
CA ASP A 25 -6.42 -11.35 -5.78
C ASP A 25 -5.00 -11.71 -5.29
N ASP A 26 -4.37 -10.84 -4.48
CA ASP A 26 -3.04 -11.05 -3.86
C ASP A 26 -3.12 -11.78 -2.49
N ASP A 27 -4.32 -12.20 -2.05
CA ASP A 27 -4.61 -12.79 -0.73
C ASP A 27 -4.16 -11.92 0.45
N ARG A 28 -4.35 -10.59 0.34
CA ARG A 28 -3.90 -9.60 1.33
C ARG A 28 -4.99 -8.66 1.76
N SER A 29 -4.79 -8.05 2.94
CA SER A 29 -5.65 -6.93 3.35
C SER A 29 -5.43 -5.71 2.46
N VAL A 30 -6.46 -4.89 2.29
CA VAL A 30 -6.38 -3.60 1.58
C VAL A 30 -5.27 -2.72 2.14
N SER A 31 -5.13 -2.66 3.47
CA SER A 31 -4.06 -1.89 4.12
C SER A 31 -2.67 -2.37 3.74
N SER A 32 -2.45 -3.70 3.70
CA SER A 32 -1.17 -4.28 3.29
C SER A 32 -0.89 -4.06 1.80
N MET A 33 -1.92 -4.06 0.95
CA MET A 33 -1.79 -3.72 -0.46
C MET A 33 -1.38 -2.25 -0.64
N VAL A 34 -2.03 -1.32 0.08
CA VAL A 34 -1.66 0.10 0.09
C VAL A 34 -0.22 0.30 0.53
N GLU A 35 0.19 -0.34 1.62
CA GLU A 35 1.57 -0.27 2.11
C GLU A 35 2.59 -0.79 1.08
N ARG A 36 2.28 -1.89 0.39
CA ARG A 36 3.11 -2.42 -0.70
C ARG A 36 3.22 -1.41 -1.84
N ILE A 37 2.11 -0.90 -2.36
CA ILE A 37 2.09 0.05 -3.48
C ILE A 37 2.89 1.30 -3.12
N LEU A 38 2.67 1.86 -1.93
CA LEU A 38 3.41 3.03 -1.44
C LEU A 38 4.91 2.72 -1.31
N SER A 39 5.27 1.58 -0.73
CA SER A 39 6.67 1.21 -0.52
C SER A 39 7.40 1.06 -1.84
N VAL A 40 6.80 0.39 -2.83
CA VAL A 40 7.38 0.23 -4.17
C VAL A 40 7.56 1.60 -4.83
N TRP A 41 6.50 2.40 -4.88
CA TRP A 41 6.52 3.71 -5.55
C TRP A 41 7.54 4.68 -4.92
N LEU A 42 7.65 4.67 -3.59
CA LEU A 42 8.59 5.52 -2.84
C LEU A 42 10.04 5.05 -3.03
N ARG A 43 10.28 3.75 -3.03
CA ARG A 43 11.60 3.15 -3.29
C ARG A 43 12.12 3.44 -4.68
N GLU A 44 11.28 3.25 -5.70
CA GLU A 44 11.61 3.55 -7.10
C GLU A 44 12.04 5.01 -7.30
N ARG A 45 11.57 5.91 -6.44
CA ARG A 45 11.90 7.35 -6.48
C ARG A 45 12.98 7.76 -5.49
N GLY A 46 13.56 6.81 -4.76
CA GLY A 46 14.60 7.08 -3.77
C GLY A 46 14.12 7.74 -2.47
N TYR A 47 12.80 7.78 -2.21
CA TYR A 47 12.23 8.33 -0.97
C TYR A 47 12.28 7.33 0.20
N LEU A 48 12.41 6.03 -0.10
CA LEU A 48 12.66 4.99 0.89
C LEU A 48 13.89 4.18 0.49
N PRO A 49 14.69 3.71 1.46
CA PRO A 49 15.80 2.81 1.16
C PRO A 49 15.27 1.48 0.58
N GLN A 50 16.09 0.87 -0.27
CA GLN A 50 15.86 -0.50 -0.73
C GLN A 50 15.88 -1.45 0.46
N PRO A 51 15.04 -2.50 0.48
CA PRO A 51 15.11 -3.50 1.53
C PRO A 51 16.52 -4.08 1.54
N ALA A 52 17.17 -4.09 2.71
CA ALA A 52 18.40 -4.84 2.91
C ALA A 52 18.04 -6.34 2.83
N GLU A 53 18.71 -7.08 1.96
CA GLU A 53 18.60 -8.55 1.86
C GLU A 53 18.98 -9.25 3.17
#